data_AF-A0A5K1DD18-F1
#
_entry.id   AF-A0A5K1DD18-F1
#
_cell.length_a   1.000
_cell.length_b   1.000
_cell.length_c   1.000
_cell.angle_alpha   90.00
_cell.angle_beta   90.00
_cell.angle_gamma   90.00
#
_symmetry.space_group_name_H-M   'P 1'
#
loop_
_entity.id
_entity.type
_entity.pdbx_description
1 polymer ?
#
loop_
_entity_poly.entity_id
_entity_poly.type
_entity_poly.pdbx_seq_one_letter_code
_entity_poly.pdbx_strand_id
1 'polypeptide(L)' 'GEHLLVANLGDSRAVLCTRDDNNQLVPVQLTVDLKPNLP' A
#
# COMPACT_ATOMS: atom_id res chain seq x y z
N GLY A 1 0.44 -19.30 -9.89
CA GLY A 1 -0.33 -18.05 -9.99
C GLY A 1 -0.42 -17.49 -8.61
N GLU A 2 0.03 -16.25 -8.41
CA GLU A 2 -0.06 -15.52 -7.14
C GLU A 2 0.03 -14.02 -7.51
N HIS A 3 -1.04 -13.48 -8.11
CA HIS A 3 -1.08 -12.07 -8.49
C HIS A 3 -2.06 -11.34 -7.60
N LEU A 4 -1.57 -10.30 -6.91
CA LEU A 4 -2.39 -9.34 -6.20
C LEU A 4 -2.51 -8.08 -7.07
N LEU A 5 -3.71 -7.78 -7.54
CA LEU A 5 -4.02 -6.60 -8.33
C LEU A 5 -4.80 -5.61 -7.43
N VAL A 6 -4.36 -4.36 -7.39
CA VAL A 6 -5.00 -3.29 -6.61
C VAL A 6 -5.22 -2.09 -7.51
N ALA A 7 -6.44 -1.55 -7.49
CA ALA A 7 -6.80 -0.32 -8.19
C ALA A 7 -7.45 0.65 -7.19
N ASN A 8 -6.97 1.88 -7.16
CA ASN A 8 -7.50 2.93 -6.27
C ASN A 8 -8.14 4.05 -7.08
N LEU A 9 -9.27 4.56 -6.59
CA LEU A 9 -9.93 5.76 -7.09
C LEU A 9 -10.39 6.58 -5.89
N GLY A 10 -9.80 7.77 -5.73
CA GLY A 10 -10.07 8.65 -4.59
C GLY A 10 -9.00 8.58 -3.51
N ASP A 11 -9.38 8.95 -2.29
CA ASP A 11 -8.49 9.12 -1.13
C ASP A 11 -8.39 7.89 -0.22
N SER A 12 -8.97 6.76 -0.66
CA SER A 12 -8.79 5.47 0.02
C SER A 12 -7.34 5.00 -0.04
N ARG A 13 -6.96 4.12 0.91
CA ARG A 13 -5.61 3.59 1.03
C ARG A 13 -5.59 2.09 1.30
N ALA A 14 -4.78 1.35 0.53
CA ALA A 14 -4.43 -0.04 0.81
C ALA A 14 -2.97 -0.15 1.28
N VAL A 15 -2.76 -0.91 2.35
CA VAL A 15 -1.45 -1.20 2.94
C VAL A 15 -1.34 -2.71 3.14
N LEU A 16 -0.26 -3.31 2.64
CA LEU A 16 0.10 -4.70 2.84
C LEU A 16 1.11 -4.83 3.97
N CYS A 17 0.83 -5.67 4.95
CA CYS A 17 1.81 -6.04 5.95
C CYS A 17 2.74 -7.13 5.37
N THR A 18 4.04 -6.87 5.37
CA THR A 18 5.08 -7.84 4.99
C THR A 18 6.03 -8.05 6.16
N ARG A 19 6.96 -9.02 6.04
CA ARG A 19 8.04 -9.19 7.00
C ARG A 19 9.38 -8.82 6.36
N ASP A 20 10.20 -8.09 7.10
CA ASP A 20 11.57 -7.79 6.69
C ASP A 20 12.53 -8.96 7.01
N ASP A 21 13.82 -8.75 6.75
CA ASP A 21 14.88 -9.73 7.00
C ASP A 21 15.04 -10.08 8.50
N ASN A 22 14.57 -9.22 9.40
CA ASN A 22 14.56 -9.41 10.84
C ASN A 22 13.23 -10.00 11.35
N ASN A 23 12.37 -10.47 10.44
CA ASN A 23 11.03 -11.00 10.72
C ASN A 23 10.10 -9.99 11.42
N GLN A 24 10.39 -8.69 11.32
CA GLN A 24 9.56 -7.62 11.85
C GLN A 24 8.44 -7.28 10.87
N LEU A 25 7.28 -6.86 11.40
CA LEU A 25 6.16 -6.44 10.57
C LEU A 25 6.47 -5.06 9.96
N VAL A 26 6.47 -4.99 8.62
CA VAL A 26 6.72 -3.74 7.88
C VAL A 26 5.56 -3.45 6.91
N PRO A 27 4.97 -2.24 6.96
CA PRO A 27 3.88 -1.85 6.08
C PRO A 27 4.39 -1.44 4.70
N VAL A 28 3.76 -1.94 3.65
CA VAL A 28 3.99 -1.56 2.25
C VAL A 28 2.73 -0.93 1.69
N GLN A 29 2.79 0.36 1.34
CA GLN A 29 1.65 1.05 0.73
C GLN A 29 1.48 0.60 -0.72
N LEU A 30 0.29 0.11 -1.07
CA LEU A 30 -0.02 -0.41 -2.40
C LEU A 30 -0.72 0.61 -3.30
N THR A 31 -1.25 1.69 -2.74
CA THR A 31 -2.05 2.70 -3.46
C THR A 31 -1.56 4.10 -3.17
N VAL A 32 -1.70 5.01 -4.13
CA VAL A 32 -1.52 6.46 -3.91
C VAL A 32 -2.86 7.07 -3.54
N ASP A 33 -2.92 7.87 -2.48
CA ASP A 33 -4.11 8.66 -2.14
C ASP A 33 -4.27 9.80 -3.16
N LEU A 34 -5.37 9.81 -3.92
CA LEU A 34 -5.65 10.87 -4.90
C LEU A 34 -6.31 12.08 -4.21
N LYS A 35 -5.54 12.78 -3.37
CA LYS A 35 -5.95 14.06 -2.77
C LYS A 35 -5.17 15.23 -3.40
N PRO A 36 -5.76 16.43 -3.55
CA PRO A 36 -5.04 17.62 -4.00
C PRO A 36 -3.80 17.86 -3.13
N ASN A 37 -2.70 18.27 -3.76
CA ASN A 37 -1.35 18.37 -3.19
C ASN A 37 -1.34 18.69 -1.68
N LEU A 38 -0.88 17.72 -0.89
CA LEU A 38 -0.22 18.03 0.38
C LEU A 38 1.14 18.65 -0.01
N PRO A 39 1.57 19.78 0.58
CA PRO A 39 2.81 20.44 0.22
C PRO A 39 4.02 19.50 0.22
#